data_AF-T1AJJ2-F1
#
_entry.id   AF-T1AJJ2-F1
#
_cell.length_a   1.000
_cell.length_b   1.000
_cell.length_c   1.000
_cell.angle_alpha   90.00
_cell.angle_beta   90.00
_cell.angle_gamma   90.00
#
_symmetry.space_group_name_H-M   'P 1'
#
loop_
_entity.id
_entity.type
_entity.pdbx_description
1 polymer ?
#
loop_
_entity_poly.entity_id
_entity_poly.type
_entity_poly.pdbx_seq_one_letter_code
_entity_poly.pdbx_strand_id
1 'polypeptide(L)' 'AERKQRALDAQYARHPERFVRGRPSVPMPPTVVSINPIIETEEAQAPAGAVNFPTLTAAGAESKCTLSENQLSKTG' A
#
# COMPACT_ATOMS: atom_id res chain seq x y z
N ALA A 1 -11.56 16.21 0.48
CA ALA A 1 -11.08 17.59 0.24
C ALA A 1 -11.91 18.63 0.99
N GLU A 2 -13.24 18.55 0.95
CA GLU A 2 -14.17 19.54 1.53
C GLU A 2 -13.94 19.93 2.99
N ARG A 3 -13.65 18.97 3.88
CA ARG A 3 -13.38 19.28 5.30
C ARG A 3 -12.18 20.21 5.46
N LYS A 4 -11.13 20.00 4.65
CA LYS A 4 -9.95 20.88 4.64
C LYS A 4 -10.34 22.26 4.10
N GLN A 5 -11.17 22.33 3.05
CA GLN A 5 -11.61 23.62 2.49
C GLN A 5 -12.46 24.41 3.48
N ARG A 6 -13.41 23.76 4.16
CA ARG A 6 -14.23 24.40 5.20
C ARG A 6 -13.38 24.98 6.34
N ALA A 7 -12.33 24.28 6.76
CA ALA A 7 -11.43 24.78 7.78
C ALA A 7 -10.64 26.01 7.32
N LEU A 8 -10.15 25.99 6.08
CA LEU A 8 -9.46 27.12 5.46
C LEU A 8 -10.37 28.34 5.30
N ASP A 9 -11.61 28.12 4.86
CA ASP A 9 -12.63 29.16 4.71
C ASP A 9 -12.98 29.80 6.05
N ALA A 10 -13.16 28.99 7.10
CA ALA A 10 -13.45 29.48 8.45
C ALA A 10 -12.30 30.34 9.00
N GLN A 11 -11.05 30.00 8.69
CA GLN A 11 -9.91 30.82 9.12
C GLN A 11 -9.76 32.09 8.28
N TYR A 12 -9.98 32.02 6.97
CA TYR A 12 -9.95 33.18 6.10
C TYR A 12 -11.00 34.23 6.51
N ALA A 13 -12.20 33.78 6.91
CA ALA A 13 -13.25 34.67 7.41
C ALA A 13 -12.88 35.39 8.71
N ARG A 14 -12.07 34.77 9.57
CA ARG A 14 -11.64 35.35 10.86
C ARG A 14 -10.43 36.28 10.72
N HIS A 15 -9.49 35.92 9.84
CA HIS A 15 -8.19 36.58 9.72
C HIS A 15 -7.74 36.72 8.26
N PRO A 16 -8.46 37.50 7.44
CA PRO A 16 -8.11 37.66 6.03
C PRO A 16 -6.69 38.22 5.82
N GLU A 17 -6.20 39.05 6.75
CA GLU A 17 -4.87 39.66 6.75
C GLU A 17 -3.72 38.64 6.80
N ARG A 18 -3.97 37.44 7.35
CA ARG A 18 -2.96 36.37 7.42
C ARG A 18 -2.73 35.68 6.08
N PHE A 19 -3.62 35.91 5.11
CA PHE A 19 -3.56 35.28 3.81
C PHE A 19 -3.15 36.31 2.75
N VAL A 20 -1.84 36.51 2.61
CA VAL A 20 -1.20 37.48 1.69
C VAL A 20 -1.63 37.31 0.23
N ARG A 21 -2.09 36.11 -0.16
CA ARG A 21 -2.54 35.77 -1.51
C ARG A 21 -4.07 35.63 -1.64
N GLY A 22 -4.84 36.13 -0.67
CA GLY A 22 -6.30 36.02 -0.65
C GLY A 22 -6.79 34.64 -0.21
N ARG A 23 -8.02 34.26 -0.59
CA ARG A 23 -8.69 33.07 -0.06
C ARG A 23 -7.94 31.78 -0.45
N PRO A 24 -7.51 30.97 0.53
CA PRO A 24 -6.80 29.71 0.26
C PRO A 24 -7.72 28.62 -0.32
N SER A 25 -7.17 27.76 -1.18
CA SER A 25 -7.87 26.61 -1.78
C SER A 25 -7.10 25.30 -1.56
N VAL A 26 -7.83 24.21 -1.30
CA VAL A 26 -7.24 22.88 -1.10
C VAL A 26 -6.82 22.30 -2.45
N PRO A 27 -5.54 21.90 -2.63
CA PRO A 27 -5.14 21.20 -3.84
C PRO A 27 -5.81 19.84 -3.92
N MET A 28 -6.25 19.45 -5.11
CA MET A 28 -6.76 18.09 -5.33
C MET A 28 -5.64 17.07 -5.11
N PRO A 29 -5.94 15.93 -4.46
CA PRO A 29 -4.98 14.84 -4.41
C PRO A 29 -4.70 14.32 -5.83
N PRO A 30 -3.49 13.78 -6.08
CA PRO A 30 -3.20 13.11 -7.34
C PRO A 30 -4.16 11.93 -7.55
N THR A 31 -4.46 11.64 -8.82
CA THR A 31 -5.40 10.57 -9.22
C THR A 31 -4.87 9.17 -8.89
N VAL A 32 -3.54 9.00 -8.86
CA VAL A 32 -2.86 7.75 -8.55
C VAL A 32 -1.76 8.02 -7.53
N VAL A 33 -1.67 7.16 -6.52
CA VAL A 33 -0.57 7.11 -5.55
C VAL A 33 -0.16 5.64 -5.42
N SER A 34 1.11 5.36 -5.67
CA SER A 34 1.67 4.01 -5.53
C SER A 34 2.87 4.08 -4.59
N ILE A 35 2.86 3.26 -3.52
CA ILE A 35 3.99 3.16 -2.59
C ILE A 35 5.07 2.26 -3.19
N ASN A 36 4.67 1.19 -3.88
CA ASN A 36 5.54 0.29 -4.64
C ASN A 36 4.86 0.00 -5.99
N PRO A 37 5.25 0.68 -7.08
CA PRO A 37 4.69 0.35 -8.38
C PRO A 37 5.16 -1.04 -8.81
N ILE A 38 4.25 -1.84 -9.36
CA ILE A 38 4.64 -3.05 -10.09
C ILE A 38 5.25 -2.60 -11.42
N ILE A 39 6.51 -2.95 -11.63
CA ILE A 39 7.21 -2.70 -12.89
C ILE A 39 7.05 -3.97 -13.71
N GLU A 40 6.41 -3.87 -14.87
CA GLU A 40 6.34 -4.96 -15.86
C GLU A 40 7.71 -5.11 -16.52
N THR A 41 8.68 -5.67 -15.80
CA THR A 41 9.94 -6.17 -16.37
C THR A 41 9.79 -7.69 -16.52
N GLU A 42 10.23 -8.27 -17.64
CA GLU A 42 10.15 -9.71 -17.92
C GLU A 42 10.83 -10.60 -16.84
N GLU A 43 11.63 -10.01 -15.96
CA GLU A 43 12.32 -10.67 -14.85
C GLU A 43 11.59 -10.55 -13.49
N ALA A 44 10.41 -9.93 -13.43
CA ALA A 44 9.64 -9.76 -12.19
C ALA A 44 8.92 -11.06 -11.76
N GLN A 45 9.55 -12.21 -11.93
CA GLN A 45 9.16 -13.43 -11.24
C GLN A 45 9.77 -13.41 -9.84
N ALA A 46 9.22 -12.55 -8.97
CA ALA A 46 9.50 -12.69 -7.54
C ALA A 46 9.05 -14.10 -7.12
N PRO A 47 9.88 -14.92 -6.44
CA PRO A 47 9.42 -16.19 -5.92
C PRO A 47 8.31 -15.91 -4.92
N ALA A 48 7.09 -16.28 -5.29
CA ALA A 48 5.95 -16.22 -4.38
C ALA A 48 6.31 -17.03 -3.12
N GLY A 49 6.52 -16.33 -1.99
CA GLY A 49 6.69 -16.96 -0.68
C GLY A 49 8.05 -16.80 0.01
N ALA A 50 9.03 -16.12 -0.57
CA ALA A 50 10.28 -15.84 0.15
C ALA A 50 10.12 -14.62 1.07
N VAL A 51 9.62 -14.84 2.28
CA VAL A 51 9.61 -13.83 3.35
C VAL A 51 10.85 -13.96 4.23
N ASN A 52 11.22 -12.88 4.92
CA ASN A 52 12.34 -12.87 5.87
C ASN A 52 12.01 -13.77 7.08
N PHE A 53 12.64 -14.94 7.16
CA PHE A 53 12.37 -15.99 8.14
C PHE A 53 12.47 -15.64 9.65
N PRO A 54 13.30 -14.70 10.15
CA PRO A 54 13.36 -14.41 11.59
C PRO A 54 12.03 -13.91 12.18
N THR A 55 11.10 -13.39 11.37
CA THR A 55 9.78 -12.92 11.85
C THR A 55 8.67 -13.97 11.79
N LEU A 56 8.87 -15.09 11.09
CA LEU A 56 7.85 -16.15 10.97
C LEU A 56 7.56 -16.82 12.31
N THR A 57 8.60 -17.06 13.11
CA THR A 57 8.49 -17.66 14.45
C THR A 57 7.67 -16.79 15.39
N ALA A 58 7.83 -15.46 15.32
CA ALA A 58 7.09 -14.51 16.15
C ALA A 58 5.61 -14.39 15.73
N ALA A 59 5.32 -14.58 14.44
CA ALA A 59 3.95 -14.54 13.90
C ALA A 59 3.20 -15.88 14.04
N GLY A 60 3.84 -16.92 14.56
CA GLY A 60 3.22 -18.24 14.75
C GLY A 60 2.88 -18.97 13.45
N ALA A 61 3.56 -18.64 12.34
CA ALA A 61 3.35 -19.30 11.06
C ALA A 61 4.28 -20.52 10.93
N GLU A 62 3.78 -21.73 11.20
CA GLU A 62 4.50 -22.96 10.87
C GLU A 62 4.44 -23.28 9.36
N SER A 63 5.60 -23.55 8.75
CA SER A 63 5.69 -24.14 7.41
C SER A 63 5.25 -25.60 7.44
N LYS A 64 3.96 -25.87 7.53
CA LYS A 64 3.39 -27.21 7.30
C LYS A 64 2.79 -27.29 5.91
N CYS A 65 3.65 -27.49 4.92
CA CYS A 65 3.23 -28.07 3.64
C CYS A 65 3.99 -29.38 3.43
N THR A 66 3.60 -30.41 4.19
CA THR A 66 3.97 -31.80 3.87
C THR A 66 3.04 -32.27 2.76
N LEU A 67 3.46 -32.10 1.51
CA LEU A 67 2.88 -32.83 0.39
C LEU A 67 3.30 -34.29 0.57
N SER A 68 2.35 -35.15 0.92
CA SER A 68 2.55 -36.60 0.92
C SER A 68 2.68 -37.07 -0.53
N GLU A 69 3.88 -37.44 -0.95
CA GLU A 69 4.08 -38.27 -2.14
C GLU A 69 3.49 -39.65 -1.83
N ASN A 70 2.32 -39.93 -2.38
CA ASN A 70 1.83 -41.30 -2.44
C ASN A 70 1.11 -41.53 -3.77
N GLN A 71 1.60 -42.57 -4.46
CA GLN A 71 0.97 -43.31 -5.56
C GLN A 71 1.16 -42.77 -6.99
N LEU A 72 2.38 -42.87 -7.52
CA LEU A 72 2.54 -43.20 -8.94
C LEU A 72 2.38 -44.72 -9.09
N SER A 73 1.21 -45.08 -9.60
CA SER A 73 0.77 -46.43 -9.92
C SER A 73 1.76 -47.18 -10.81
N LYS A 74 2.08 -48.40 -10.37
CA LYS A 74 2.56 -49.49 -11.24
C LYS A 74 1.66 -49.60 -12.48
N THR A 75 2.24 -49.44 -13.66
CA THR A 75 1.80 -50.14 -14.87
C THR A 75 3.04 -50.72 -15.52
N GLY A 76 3.28 -52.00 -15.23
CA GLY A 76 4.04 -52.91 -16.08
C GLY A 76 3.07 -53.77 -16.86
#